data_AF-A0A9P9I8Q8-F1
#
_entry.id   AF-A0A9P9I8Q8-F1
#
_cell.length_a   1.000
_cell.length_b   1.000
_cell.length_c   1.000
_cell.angle_alpha   90.00
_cell.angle_beta   90.00
_cell.angle_gamma   90.00
#
_symmetry.space_group_name_H-M   'P 1'
#
loop_
_entity.id
_entity.type
_entity.pdbx_description
1 polymer ?
#
loop_
_entity_poly.entity_id
_entity_poly.type
_entity_poly.pdbx_seq_one_letter_code
_entity_poly.pdbx_strand_id
1 'polypeptide(L)'
;MLFATRQRFCLAARHFPAAISQRTIRSASTSAEPRAILKNALFRDERIACVAGGTTVAIIGLLWAKGDGSEYPDDPRDVKALSTVPVGKLFSGWAAFAFCSSPTWVDMSETLYNIVSKIPIVSSLRHAFVMRTLFNQFLGGETTEDCIPKIEALRKEQIGTLLGYNIEAELDAQGKLGKQYCPDTSATGGDNRSWVRIKVTGLLTHPVALYHGCNAILKAREEKGLDKTGRGVTESDRQQLLSLRATLEVIASKARDNNVRIVIDAEQSWYHPVIDSLTDELMQKYNALDGPATCIASFQAYLRRYPQLLDQQIRRTDEKGYKLLFKQIRGAYMVTEAERWKKEERQGTGPVWATKAEKDASFNYGIEKTLSTVAAQVRETGHSKISVVFSTHNSISIDLGIKLLKKHG
;
A
#
# COMPACT_ATOMS: atom_id res chain seq x y z
N MET A 1 -27.44 -56.34 1.74
CA MET A 1 -28.23 -55.85 2.88
C MET A 1 -27.74 -54.44 3.17
N LEU A 2 -28.41 -53.42 2.63
CA LEU A 2 -29.46 -52.62 3.32
C LEU A 2 -28.78 -51.71 4.37
N PHE A 3 -28.74 -50.39 4.29
CA PHE A 3 -29.71 -49.42 3.78
C PHE A 3 -29.05 -48.14 3.26
N ALA A 4 -29.57 -47.64 2.14
CA ALA A 4 -29.48 -46.24 1.75
C ALA A 4 -30.48 -45.42 2.57
N THR A 5 -30.14 -44.18 2.92
CA THR A 5 -31.15 -43.19 3.29
C THR A 5 -30.74 -41.81 2.79
N ARG A 6 -31.49 -41.35 1.79
CA ARG A 6 -31.55 -39.97 1.32
C ARG A 6 -32.16 -39.10 2.43
N GLN A 7 -31.55 -37.95 2.72
CA GLN A 7 -32.21 -36.76 3.25
C GLN A 7 -31.69 -35.55 2.47
N ARG A 8 -32.44 -35.11 1.46
CA ARG A 8 -33.31 -33.92 1.47
C ARG A 8 -32.54 -32.61 1.73
N PHE A 9 -32.20 -31.94 0.63
CA PHE A 9 -31.93 -30.51 0.57
C PHE A 9 -33.12 -29.75 1.15
N CYS A 10 -32.93 -29.11 2.31
CA CYS A 10 -33.78 -28.03 2.77
C CYS A 10 -33.12 -26.70 2.41
N LEU A 11 -33.69 -26.01 1.43
CA LEU A 11 -33.52 -24.57 1.25
C LEU A 11 -34.11 -23.87 2.49
N ALA A 12 -33.26 -23.54 3.46
CA ALA A 12 -33.60 -22.61 4.52
C ALA A 12 -33.13 -21.22 4.08
N ALA A 13 -34.04 -20.47 3.46
CA ALA A 13 -33.90 -19.03 3.28
C ALA A 13 -33.85 -18.37 4.67
N ARG A 14 -32.66 -18.03 5.16
CA ARG A 14 -32.51 -17.17 6.34
C ARG A 14 -32.70 -15.72 5.91
N HIS A 15 -33.88 -15.19 6.21
CA HIS A 15 -34.08 -13.74 6.31
C HIS A 15 -33.16 -13.19 7.40
N PHE A 16 -32.22 -12.34 7.01
CA PHE A 16 -31.49 -11.50 7.96
C PHE A 16 -32.38 -10.29 8.32
N PRO A 17 -32.67 -10.04 9.60
CA PRO A 17 -33.32 -8.80 10.00
C PRO A 17 -32.37 -7.62 9.77
N ALA A 18 -32.84 -6.65 9.01
CA ALA A 18 -32.24 -5.33 8.86
C ALA A 18 -32.28 -4.61 10.21
N ALA A 19 -31.12 -4.42 10.84
CA ALA A 19 -30.82 -3.33 11.77
C ALA A 19 -29.38 -3.47 12.29
N ILE A 20 -28.40 -2.94 11.54
CA ILE A 20 -27.10 -2.60 12.12
C ILE A 20 -27.10 -1.10 12.38
N SER A 21 -27.07 -0.75 13.66
CA SER A 21 -26.93 0.61 14.17
C SER A 21 -25.71 1.29 13.55
N GLN A 22 -25.93 2.45 12.91
CA GLN A 22 -24.86 3.35 12.49
C GLN A 22 -24.09 3.83 13.72
N ARG A 23 -22.90 3.25 13.97
CA ARG A 23 -21.94 3.83 14.91
C ARG A 23 -20.97 4.71 14.13
N THR A 24 -21.12 6.00 14.37
CA THR A 24 -20.24 7.09 13.96
C THR A 24 -18.80 6.79 14.39
N ILE A 25 -17.92 6.49 13.44
CA ILE A 25 -16.47 6.60 13.65
C ILE A 25 -16.19 8.10 13.66
N ARG A 26 -15.88 8.66 14.84
CA ARG A 26 -15.39 10.03 14.96
C ARG A 26 -13.95 10.05 14.46
N SER A 27 -13.69 10.67 13.32
CA SER A 27 -12.34 11.09 12.93
C SER A 27 -11.86 12.16 13.93
N ALA A 28 -10.63 12.00 14.39
CA ALA A 28 -10.00 12.98 15.28
C ALA A 28 -9.59 14.19 14.44
N SER A 29 -10.24 15.32 14.73
CA SER A 29 -9.98 16.63 14.13
C SER A 29 -8.52 17.08 14.32
N THR A 30 -7.88 17.44 13.21
CA THR A 30 -6.56 18.08 13.13
C THR A 30 -6.71 19.60 13.29
N SER A 31 -6.66 20.08 14.53
CA SER A 31 -6.31 21.49 14.77
C SER A 31 -4.95 21.54 15.44
N ALA A 32 -3.93 21.89 14.66
CA ALA A 32 -2.67 22.35 15.20
C ALA A 32 -2.76 23.89 15.33
N GLU A 33 -2.79 24.38 16.56
CA GLU A 33 -2.50 25.79 16.83
C GLU A 33 -1.05 26.12 16.43
N PRO A 34 -0.78 27.23 15.72
CA PRO A 34 0.56 27.74 15.56
C PRO A 34 0.96 28.64 16.74
N ARG A 35 1.96 28.23 17.52
CA ARG A 35 2.84 29.15 18.31
C ARG A 35 4.09 29.40 17.47
N ALA A 36 4.71 30.58 17.38
CA ALA A 36 4.48 31.93 17.87
C ALA A 36 5.47 32.86 17.10
N ILE A 37 5.36 34.18 17.31
CA ILE A 37 6.32 35.25 16.91
C ILE A 37 6.09 35.86 15.51
N LEU A 38 5.06 36.71 15.42
CA LEU A 38 5.17 38.05 14.84
C LEU A 38 4.03 38.91 15.42
N LYS A 39 4.22 39.42 16.64
CA LYS A 39 3.34 40.46 17.21
C LYS A 39 3.86 41.82 16.76
N ASN A 40 2.92 42.65 16.32
CA ASN A 40 3.01 44.09 16.05
C ASN A 40 3.44 44.48 14.63
N ALA A 41 2.50 44.44 13.70
CA ALA A 41 1.87 45.66 13.17
C ALA A 41 0.94 45.25 12.03
N LEU A 42 -0.21 45.93 11.95
CA LEU A 42 -1.24 45.80 10.92
C LEU A 42 -2.14 44.57 11.12
N PHE A 43 -3.34 44.81 11.64
CA PHE A 43 -4.64 44.42 11.05
C PHE A 43 -5.72 44.59 12.11
N ARG A 44 -6.40 45.73 12.03
CA ARG A 44 -7.70 46.01 12.63
C ARG A 44 -8.70 45.93 11.50
N ASP A 45 -9.23 44.74 11.23
CA ASP A 45 -10.61 44.49 10.82
C ASP A 45 -10.83 43.00 10.55
N GLU A 46 -11.70 42.39 11.35
CA GLU A 46 -12.21 41.05 11.15
C GLU A 46 -13.29 41.06 10.06
N ARG A 47 -13.43 39.91 9.37
CA ARG A 47 -14.46 39.54 8.37
C ARG A 47 -14.12 39.78 6.89
N ILE A 48 -12.93 39.41 6.45
CA ILE A 48 -12.76 38.79 5.12
C ILE A 48 -11.80 37.61 5.28
N ALA A 49 -12.28 36.50 5.83
CA ALA A 49 -11.60 35.22 5.64
C ALA A 49 -11.80 34.86 4.17
N CYS A 50 -10.81 35.18 3.33
CA CYS A 50 -10.78 34.75 1.94
C CYS A 50 -10.95 33.22 1.91
N VAL A 51 -12.14 32.78 1.50
CA VAL A 51 -12.37 31.43 0.97
C VAL A 51 -11.61 31.37 -0.36
N ALA A 52 -10.30 31.26 -0.29
CA ALA A 52 -9.49 30.89 -1.43
C ALA A 52 -9.80 29.41 -1.69
N GLY A 53 -10.83 29.15 -2.50
CA GLY A 53 -11.17 27.80 -2.94
C GLY A 53 -9.95 27.09 -3.52
N GLY A 54 -9.96 25.76 -3.58
CA GLY A 54 -8.80 24.97 -3.99
C GLY A 54 -8.23 25.37 -5.36
N THR A 55 -9.06 25.96 -6.22
CA THR A 55 -8.68 26.61 -7.48
C THR A 55 -7.75 27.81 -7.30
N THR A 56 -7.97 28.64 -6.28
CA THR A 56 -7.12 29.81 -5.98
C THR A 56 -5.77 29.35 -5.44
N VAL A 57 -5.72 28.33 -4.57
CA VAL A 57 -4.47 27.74 -4.09
C VAL A 57 -3.71 27.04 -5.23
N ALA A 58 -4.40 26.34 -6.13
CA ALA A 58 -3.78 25.69 -7.29
C ALA A 58 -3.29 26.69 -8.35
N ILE A 59 -4.02 27.77 -8.60
CA ILE A 59 -3.61 28.85 -9.50
C ILE A 59 -2.44 29.64 -8.89
N ILE A 60 -2.48 29.95 -7.59
CA ILE A 60 -1.36 30.55 -6.87
C ILE A 60 -0.17 29.58 -6.88
N GLY A 61 -0.38 28.27 -6.70
CA GLY A 61 0.65 27.25 -6.82
C GLY A 61 1.28 27.18 -8.20
N LEU A 62 0.51 27.30 -9.28
CA LEU A 62 1.00 27.41 -10.66
C LEU A 62 1.77 28.72 -10.91
N LEU A 63 1.34 29.83 -10.29
CA LEU A 63 2.02 31.12 -10.36
C LEU A 63 3.30 31.17 -9.52
N TRP A 64 3.34 30.45 -8.39
CA TRP A 64 4.50 30.30 -7.51
C TRP A 64 5.49 29.25 -7.98
N ALA A 65 5.04 28.22 -8.72
CA ALA A 65 5.91 27.24 -9.37
C ALA A 65 6.81 27.86 -10.45
N LYS A 66 6.50 29.07 -10.91
CA LYS A 66 7.42 29.87 -11.75
C LYS A 66 8.53 30.58 -10.97
N GLY A 67 8.45 30.64 -9.64
CA GLY A 67 9.31 31.47 -8.78
C GLY A 67 10.43 30.71 -8.04
N ASP A 68 10.24 29.43 -7.73
CA ASP A 68 11.29 28.58 -7.18
C ASP A 68 11.64 27.51 -8.22
N GLY A 69 12.91 27.42 -8.61
CA GLY A 69 13.39 26.40 -9.53
C GLY A 69 12.90 25.02 -9.10
N SER A 70 12.18 24.32 -9.98
CA SER A 70 11.66 23.00 -9.67
C SER A 70 12.81 22.09 -9.22
N GLU A 71 12.65 21.41 -8.08
CA GLU A 71 13.63 20.43 -7.57
C GLU A 71 13.92 19.31 -8.60
N TYR A 72 13.04 19.17 -9.60
CA TYR A 72 13.17 18.28 -10.74
C TYR A 72 13.33 19.09 -12.02
N PRO A 73 14.42 18.92 -12.80
CA PRO A 73 14.55 19.56 -14.10
C PRO A 73 13.49 19.02 -15.06
N ASP A 74 13.02 19.86 -15.99
CA ASP A 74 12.12 19.43 -17.06
C ASP A 74 12.78 18.31 -17.89
N ASP A 75 12.18 17.13 -17.87
CA ASP A 75 12.65 15.99 -18.65
C ASP A 75 11.95 15.96 -20.01
N PRO A 76 12.69 16.01 -21.14
CA PRO A 76 12.11 15.87 -22.47
C PRO A 76 11.26 14.61 -22.66
N ARG A 77 11.56 13.53 -21.91
CA ARG A 77 10.78 12.28 -21.90
C ARG A 77 9.38 12.50 -21.32
N ASP A 78 9.28 13.27 -20.24
CA ASP A 78 8.00 13.57 -19.59
C ASP A 78 7.12 14.44 -20.48
N VAL A 79 7.71 15.47 -21.12
CA VAL A 79 7.00 16.32 -22.09
C VAL A 79 6.46 15.49 -23.25
N LYS A 80 7.28 14.59 -23.80
CA LYS A 80 6.84 13.67 -24.87
C LYS A 80 5.73 12.74 -24.40
N ALA A 81 5.84 12.16 -23.21
CA ALA A 81 4.83 11.27 -22.65
C ALA A 81 3.50 12.01 -22.39
N LEU A 82 3.53 13.24 -21.88
CA LEU A 82 2.32 14.03 -21.64
C LEU A 82 1.67 14.50 -22.94
N SER A 83 2.44 14.71 -24.01
CA SER A 83 1.91 15.14 -25.32
C SER A 83 0.98 14.12 -25.98
N THR A 84 1.06 12.84 -25.60
CA THR A 84 0.18 11.78 -26.12
C THR A 84 -1.10 11.62 -25.31
N VAL A 85 -1.23 12.31 -24.17
CA VAL A 85 -2.40 12.18 -23.29
C VAL A 85 -3.50 13.17 -23.73
N PRO A 86 -4.77 12.73 -23.86
CA PRO A 86 -5.86 13.62 -24.20
C PRO A 86 -6.01 14.80 -23.22
N VAL A 87 -6.20 16.02 -23.73
CA VAL A 87 -6.31 17.25 -22.92
C VAL A 87 -7.37 17.14 -21.81
N GLY A 88 -8.51 16.51 -22.10
CA GLY A 88 -9.55 16.29 -21.09
C GLY A 88 -9.09 15.42 -19.91
N LYS A 89 -8.21 14.44 -20.16
CA LYS A 89 -7.59 13.60 -19.11
C LYS A 89 -6.56 14.38 -18.31
N LEU A 90 -5.78 15.24 -18.96
CA LEU A 90 -4.84 16.13 -18.28
C LEU A 90 -5.60 17.09 -17.34
N PHE A 91 -6.69 17.70 -17.82
CA PHE A 91 -7.52 18.57 -17.00
C PHE A 91 -8.17 17.84 -15.83
N SER A 92 -8.75 16.66 -16.05
CA SER A 92 -9.34 15.88 -14.95
C SER A 92 -8.30 15.47 -13.92
N GLY A 93 -7.10 15.08 -14.37
CA GLY A 93 -5.98 14.75 -13.50
C GLY A 93 -5.54 15.96 -12.68
N TRP A 94 -5.33 17.10 -13.33
CA TRP A 94 -4.99 18.35 -12.66
C TRP A 94 -6.02 18.74 -11.61
N ALA A 95 -7.32 18.69 -11.95
CA ALA A 95 -8.39 19.01 -11.01
C ALA A 95 -8.40 18.06 -9.80
N ALA A 96 -8.19 16.76 -10.01
CA ALA A 96 -8.10 15.76 -8.95
C ALA A 96 -6.90 16.04 -8.02
N PHE A 97 -5.71 16.26 -8.58
CA PHE A 97 -4.51 16.56 -7.79
C PHE A 97 -4.60 17.91 -7.06
N ALA A 98 -5.16 18.94 -7.70
CA ALA A 98 -5.43 20.22 -7.06
C ALA A 98 -6.35 20.05 -5.85
N PHE A 99 -7.42 19.25 -5.98
CA PHE A 99 -8.30 18.93 -4.86
C PHE A 99 -7.56 18.21 -3.73
N CYS A 100 -6.79 17.16 -4.05
CA CYS A 100 -6.03 16.39 -3.07
C CYS A 100 -4.88 17.17 -2.42
N SER A 101 -4.38 18.23 -3.05
CA SER A 101 -3.31 19.07 -2.51
C SER A 101 -3.75 19.97 -1.36
N SER A 102 -5.06 20.13 -1.14
CA SER A 102 -5.60 20.98 -0.09
C SER A 102 -6.16 20.15 1.07
N PRO A 103 -5.49 20.13 2.25
CA PRO A 103 -5.96 19.40 3.42
C PRO A 103 -7.40 19.75 3.80
N THR A 104 -7.78 21.03 3.73
CA THR A 104 -9.15 21.48 4.03
C THR A 104 -10.21 20.84 3.14
N TRP A 105 -9.94 20.66 1.84
CA TRP A 105 -10.91 20.04 0.92
C TRP A 105 -10.99 18.54 1.15
N VAL A 106 -9.86 17.89 1.42
CA VAL A 106 -9.79 16.47 1.77
C VAL A 106 -10.57 16.21 3.06
N ASP A 107 -10.36 16.99 4.11
CA ASP A 107 -11.04 16.83 5.39
C ASP A 107 -12.55 17.13 5.29
N MET A 108 -12.91 18.17 4.53
CA MET A 108 -14.31 18.52 4.31
C MET A 108 -15.02 17.50 3.41
N SER A 109 -14.29 16.75 2.57
CA SER A 109 -14.87 15.81 1.60
C SER A 109 -15.69 14.71 2.28
N GLU A 110 -15.28 14.22 3.45
CA GLU A 110 -16.00 13.21 4.21
C GLU A 110 -17.35 13.74 4.74
N THR A 111 -17.33 14.96 5.29
CA THR A 111 -18.54 15.63 5.77
C THR A 111 -19.50 15.93 4.62
N LEU A 112 -18.98 16.48 3.51
CA LEU A 112 -19.74 16.71 2.29
C LEU A 112 -20.34 15.41 1.74
N TYR A 113 -19.56 14.34 1.69
CA TYR A 113 -20.03 13.03 1.25
C TYR A 113 -21.18 12.51 2.11
N ASN A 114 -21.08 12.63 3.44
CA ASN A 114 -22.11 12.20 4.38
C ASN A 114 -23.41 13.03 4.30
N ILE A 115 -23.31 14.32 3.96
CA ILE A 115 -24.48 15.18 3.74
C ILE A 115 -25.14 14.84 2.39
N VAL A 116 -24.33 14.81 1.33
CA VAL A 116 -24.80 14.60 -0.05
C VAL A 116 -25.34 13.19 -0.27
N SER A 117 -24.81 12.19 0.43
CA SER A 117 -25.26 10.80 0.34
C SER A 117 -26.66 10.54 0.87
N LYS A 118 -27.22 11.45 1.67
CA LYS A 118 -28.58 11.34 2.19
C LYS A 118 -29.65 11.81 1.20
N ILE A 119 -29.26 12.41 0.07
CA ILE A 119 -30.19 12.92 -0.95
C ILE A 119 -30.19 11.95 -2.17
N PRO A 120 -31.26 11.20 -2.44
CA PRO A 120 -31.26 10.11 -3.43
C PRO A 120 -30.93 10.54 -4.87
N ILE A 121 -31.50 11.65 -5.34
CA ILE A 121 -31.28 12.15 -6.72
C ILE A 121 -29.83 12.65 -6.88
N VAL A 122 -29.34 13.35 -5.86
CA VAL A 122 -27.95 13.83 -5.84
C VAL A 122 -26.99 12.65 -5.68
N SER A 123 -27.41 11.54 -5.05
CA SER A 123 -26.59 10.33 -4.90
C SER A 123 -26.18 9.73 -6.25
N SER A 124 -27.13 9.58 -7.20
CA SER A 124 -26.85 9.01 -8.52
C SER A 124 -25.98 9.95 -9.38
N LEU A 125 -26.27 11.26 -9.39
CA LEU A 125 -25.46 12.25 -10.11
C LEU A 125 -24.06 12.41 -9.50
N ARG A 126 -23.93 12.31 -8.18
CA ARG A 126 -22.66 12.32 -7.46
C ARG A 126 -21.86 11.06 -7.73
N HIS A 127 -22.48 9.88 -7.72
CA HIS A 127 -21.79 8.65 -8.11
C HIS A 127 -21.22 8.78 -9.51
N ALA A 128 -22.03 9.24 -10.48
CA ALA A 128 -21.56 9.48 -11.84
C ALA A 128 -20.43 10.53 -11.91
N PHE A 129 -20.54 11.65 -11.20
CA PHE A 129 -19.53 12.71 -11.19
C PHE A 129 -18.22 12.23 -10.56
N VAL A 130 -18.27 11.68 -9.35
CA VAL A 130 -17.09 11.21 -8.60
C VAL A 130 -16.43 10.04 -9.34
N MET A 131 -17.22 9.09 -9.86
CA MET A 131 -16.69 7.98 -10.66
C MET A 131 -16.02 8.46 -11.93
N ARG A 132 -16.58 9.45 -12.63
CA ARG A 132 -16.07 9.91 -13.93
C ARG A 132 -14.90 10.88 -13.83
N THR A 133 -14.77 11.60 -12.71
CA THR A 133 -13.73 12.63 -12.50
C THR A 133 -12.60 12.14 -11.59
N LEU A 134 -12.87 11.98 -10.29
CA LEU A 134 -11.87 11.65 -9.28
C LEU A 134 -11.46 10.17 -9.33
N PHE A 135 -12.42 9.25 -9.33
CA PHE A 135 -12.10 7.83 -9.28
C PHE A 135 -11.58 7.28 -10.61
N ASN A 136 -12.02 7.78 -11.76
CA ASN A 136 -11.46 7.38 -13.07
C ASN A 136 -9.93 7.62 -13.16
N GLN A 137 -9.41 8.60 -12.39
CA GLN A 137 -7.99 8.88 -12.31
C GLN A 137 -7.22 7.81 -11.50
N PHE A 138 -7.83 7.21 -10.49
CA PHE A 138 -7.14 6.36 -9.50
C PHE A 138 -7.59 4.89 -9.47
N LEU A 139 -8.82 4.59 -9.88
CA LEU A 139 -9.40 3.24 -9.87
C LEU A 139 -9.24 2.54 -11.22
N GLY A 140 -9.11 1.22 -11.16
CA GLY A 140 -9.11 0.33 -12.32
C GLY A 140 -10.52 0.05 -12.85
N GLY A 141 -11.49 -0.03 -11.93
CA GLY A 141 -12.89 -0.41 -12.13
C GLY A 141 -13.56 -0.58 -10.76
N GLU A 142 -14.87 -0.84 -10.73
CA GLU A 142 -15.62 -1.13 -9.48
C GLU A 142 -15.60 -2.62 -9.12
N THR A 143 -15.42 -3.48 -10.13
CA THR A 143 -15.24 -4.92 -10.01
C THR A 143 -13.95 -5.37 -10.70
N THR A 144 -13.56 -6.62 -10.48
CA THR A 144 -12.44 -7.23 -11.23
C THR A 144 -12.71 -7.22 -12.73
N GLU A 145 -13.94 -7.55 -13.12
CA GLU A 145 -14.37 -7.62 -14.50
C GLU A 145 -14.27 -6.24 -15.18
N ASP A 146 -14.66 -5.18 -14.48
CA ASP A 146 -14.53 -3.80 -14.96
C ASP A 146 -13.07 -3.38 -15.19
N CYS A 147 -12.14 -4.00 -14.47
CA CYS A 147 -10.71 -3.71 -14.63
C CYS A 147 -10.12 -4.36 -15.89
N ILE A 148 -10.73 -5.39 -16.47
CA ILE A 148 -10.16 -6.20 -17.57
C ILE A 148 -9.73 -5.33 -18.76
N PRO A 149 -10.58 -4.45 -19.34
CA PRO A 149 -10.18 -3.66 -20.51
C PRO A 149 -8.97 -2.75 -20.24
N LYS A 150 -8.84 -2.23 -19.01
CA LYS A 150 -7.71 -1.38 -18.61
C LYS A 150 -6.46 -2.21 -18.37
N ILE A 151 -6.59 -3.40 -17.80
CA ILE A 151 -5.48 -4.35 -17.67
C ILE A 151 -4.97 -4.72 -19.08
N GLU A 152 -5.84 -5.09 -20.02
CA GLU A 152 -5.46 -5.41 -21.39
C GLU A 152 -4.75 -4.25 -22.10
N ALA A 153 -5.28 -3.03 -21.97
CA ALA A 153 -4.66 -1.84 -22.55
C ALA A 153 -3.26 -1.59 -22.00
N LEU A 154 -3.06 -1.68 -20.69
CA LEU A 154 -1.73 -1.55 -20.06
C LEU A 154 -0.78 -2.68 -20.48
N ARG A 155 -1.29 -3.90 -20.64
CA ARG A 155 -0.49 -5.04 -21.07
C ARG A 155 0.00 -4.94 -22.51
N LYS A 156 -0.78 -4.34 -23.43
CA LYS A 156 -0.30 -4.03 -24.79
C LYS A 156 0.94 -3.13 -24.79
N GLU A 157 1.05 -2.27 -23.78
CA GLU A 157 2.21 -1.41 -23.53
C GLU A 157 3.27 -2.07 -22.62
N GLN A 158 3.18 -3.39 -22.37
CA GLN A 158 4.07 -4.15 -21.49
C GLN A 158 4.08 -3.68 -20.03
N ILE A 159 2.98 -3.06 -19.56
CA ILE A 159 2.83 -2.59 -18.19
C ILE A 159 2.07 -3.62 -17.37
N GLY A 160 2.69 -4.08 -16.27
CA GLY A 160 2.07 -4.98 -15.30
C GLY A 160 1.10 -4.26 -14.36
N THR A 161 0.11 -5.00 -13.85
CA THR A 161 -0.91 -4.47 -12.93
C THR A 161 -0.89 -5.19 -11.59
N LEU A 162 -0.92 -4.41 -10.49
CA LEU A 162 -1.10 -4.89 -9.12
C LEU A 162 -2.51 -4.50 -8.66
N LEU A 163 -3.37 -5.49 -8.42
CA LEU A 163 -4.74 -5.25 -8.00
C LEU A 163 -4.85 -5.20 -6.48
N GLY A 164 -5.55 -4.20 -5.95
CA GLY A 164 -5.86 -4.10 -4.52
C GLY A 164 -7.33 -4.39 -4.28
N TYR A 165 -7.67 -5.63 -3.87
CA TYR A 165 -9.07 -6.06 -3.67
C TYR A 165 -9.21 -7.08 -2.53
N ASN A 166 -10.47 -7.34 -2.12
CA ASN A 166 -10.83 -8.31 -1.08
C ASN A 166 -10.58 -9.74 -1.58
N ILE A 167 -9.88 -10.55 -0.79
CA ILE A 167 -8.83 -11.44 -1.32
C ILE A 167 -9.31 -12.85 -1.67
N GLU A 168 -10.39 -13.36 -1.06
CA GLU A 168 -10.62 -14.82 -1.11
C GLU A 168 -11.43 -15.31 -2.32
N ALA A 169 -12.47 -14.60 -2.73
CA ALA A 169 -13.33 -15.01 -3.85
C ALA A 169 -12.71 -14.72 -5.23
N GLU A 170 -11.65 -13.92 -5.25
CA GLU A 170 -11.16 -13.29 -6.47
C GLU A 170 -9.90 -13.96 -7.04
N LEU A 171 -9.16 -14.76 -6.25
CA LEU A 171 -7.88 -15.34 -6.70
C LEU A 171 -8.05 -16.30 -7.89
N ASP A 172 -9.15 -17.05 -7.94
CA ASP A 172 -9.44 -17.96 -9.05
C ASP A 172 -9.74 -17.18 -10.34
N ALA A 173 -10.51 -16.08 -10.25
CA ALA A 173 -10.76 -15.19 -11.36
C ALA A 173 -9.44 -14.57 -11.85
N GLN A 174 -8.61 -14.05 -10.93
CA GLN A 174 -7.32 -13.43 -11.24
C GLN A 174 -6.31 -14.39 -11.87
N GLY A 175 -6.27 -15.64 -11.42
CA GLY A 175 -5.44 -16.68 -12.00
C GLY A 175 -5.86 -17.00 -13.45
N LYS A 176 -7.17 -17.07 -13.70
CA LYS A 176 -7.71 -17.22 -15.06
C LYS A 176 -7.38 -16.01 -15.93
N LEU A 177 -7.56 -14.79 -15.43
CA LEU A 177 -7.23 -13.56 -16.15
C LEU A 177 -5.73 -13.51 -16.52
N GLY A 178 -4.84 -13.81 -15.58
CA GLY A 178 -3.39 -13.83 -15.82
C GLY A 178 -3.01 -14.83 -16.91
N LYS A 179 -3.54 -16.06 -16.84
CA LYS A 179 -3.27 -17.10 -17.84
C LYS A 179 -3.87 -16.79 -19.22
N GLN A 180 -5.07 -16.21 -19.26
CA GLN A 180 -5.78 -15.92 -20.51
C GLN A 180 -5.21 -14.70 -21.25
N TYR A 181 -4.91 -13.62 -20.51
CA TYR A 181 -4.56 -12.33 -21.11
C TYR A 181 -3.06 -12.01 -21.05
N CYS A 182 -2.24 -12.83 -20.38
CA CYS A 182 -0.79 -12.67 -20.33
C CYS A 182 -0.02 -13.95 -20.77
N PRO A 183 -0.23 -14.50 -21.97
CA PRO A 183 0.54 -15.67 -22.41
C PRO A 183 2.01 -15.35 -22.72
N ASP A 184 2.31 -14.12 -23.17
CA ASP A 184 3.68 -13.67 -23.48
C ASP A 184 4.40 -13.18 -22.21
N THR A 185 5.60 -13.71 -21.98
CA THR A 185 6.44 -13.45 -20.80
C THR A 185 7.76 -12.76 -21.15
N SER A 186 7.98 -12.44 -22.43
CA SER A 186 9.24 -11.88 -22.92
C SER A 186 9.63 -10.57 -22.22
N ALA A 187 8.67 -9.67 -22.00
CA ALA A 187 8.91 -8.38 -21.33
C ALA A 187 8.98 -8.47 -19.80
N THR A 188 8.53 -9.58 -19.20
CA THR A 188 8.49 -9.76 -17.74
C THR A 188 9.54 -10.74 -17.24
N GLY A 189 10.49 -11.13 -18.09
CA GLY A 189 11.53 -12.10 -17.74
C GLY A 189 10.96 -13.45 -17.31
N GLY A 190 9.87 -13.89 -17.94
CA GLY A 190 9.21 -15.16 -17.62
C GLY A 190 8.00 -15.05 -16.68
N ASP A 191 7.70 -13.88 -16.10
CA ASP A 191 6.63 -13.73 -15.10
C ASP A 191 5.33 -13.15 -15.67
N ASN A 192 4.38 -14.00 -16.07
CA ASN A 192 3.06 -13.57 -16.54
C ASN A 192 1.98 -13.49 -15.45
N ARG A 193 2.37 -13.66 -14.18
CA ARG A 193 1.39 -13.79 -13.11
C ARG A 193 0.65 -12.49 -12.84
N SER A 194 -0.60 -12.63 -12.44
CA SER A 194 -1.37 -11.55 -11.80
C SER A 194 -0.83 -11.31 -10.39
N TRP A 195 -0.84 -10.05 -9.95
CA TRP A 195 -0.40 -9.68 -8.62
C TRP A 195 -1.57 -9.11 -7.82
N VAL A 196 -1.74 -9.58 -6.59
CA VAL A 196 -2.81 -9.14 -5.68
C VAL A 196 -2.21 -8.61 -4.40
N ARG A 197 -2.66 -7.44 -3.95
CA ARG A 197 -2.23 -6.82 -2.70
C ARG A 197 -3.14 -7.22 -1.54
N ILE A 198 -2.53 -7.52 -0.39
CA ILE A 198 -3.20 -7.95 0.84
C ILE A 198 -2.88 -6.99 1.98
N LYS A 199 -3.92 -6.39 2.58
CA LYS A 199 -3.80 -5.70 3.88
C LYS A 199 -4.16 -6.66 5.00
N VAL A 200 -3.23 -6.89 5.92
CA VAL A 200 -3.39 -7.87 7.00
C VAL A 200 -4.46 -7.41 7.99
N THR A 201 -4.51 -6.11 8.29
CA THR A 201 -5.57 -5.54 9.13
C THR A 201 -6.97 -5.73 8.53
N GLY A 202 -7.09 -5.76 7.20
CA GLY A 202 -8.35 -5.98 6.48
C GLY A 202 -8.87 -7.43 6.55
N LEU A 203 -8.04 -8.37 7.01
CA LEU A 203 -8.43 -9.77 7.23
C LEU A 203 -8.94 -10.03 8.66
N LEU A 204 -8.91 -9.02 9.53
CA LEU A 204 -9.34 -9.13 10.92
C LEU A 204 -10.64 -8.34 11.13
N THR A 205 -11.58 -8.94 11.85
CA THR A 205 -12.77 -8.22 12.35
C THR A 205 -12.37 -7.08 13.30
N HIS A 206 -11.36 -7.32 14.14
CA HIS A 206 -10.83 -6.33 15.07
C HIS A 206 -9.29 -6.28 15.00
N PRO A 207 -8.71 -5.27 14.33
CA PRO A 207 -7.27 -5.09 14.22
C PRO A 207 -6.53 -4.90 15.57
N VAL A 208 -7.26 -4.73 16.67
CA VAL A 208 -6.68 -4.64 18.02
C VAL A 208 -5.93 -5.91 18.43
N ALA A 209 -6.35 -7.09 17.97
CA ALA A 209 -5.65 -8.34 18.23
C ALA A 209 -4.23 -8.32 17.63
N LEU A 210 -4.08 -7.70 16.45
CA LEU A 210 -2.78 -7.51 15.80
C LEU A 210 -1.88 -6.60 16.64
N TYR A 211 -2.44 -5.52 17.19
CA TYR A 211 -1.72 -4.60 18.07
C TYR A 211 -1.24 -5.29 19.36
N HIS A 212 -2.12 -6.03 20.04
CA HIS A 212 -1.75 -6.79 21.25
C HIS A 212 -0.67 -7.84 20.97
N GLY A 213 -0.82 -8.61 19.88
CA GLY A 213 0.18 -9.58 19.45
C GLY A 213 1.54 -8.93 19.17
N CYS A 214 1.56 -7.77 18.51
CA CYS A 214 2.79 -7.05 18.23
C CYS A 214 3.49 -6.58 19.52
N ASN A 215 2.74 -6.03 20.47
CA ASN A 215 3.30 -5.60 21.76
C ASN A 215 3.86 -6.78 22.56
N ALA A 216 3.20 -7.94 22.53
CA ALA A 216 3.71 -9.14 23.19
C ALA A 216 5.02 -9.64 22.58
N ILE A 217 5.16 -9.59 21.24
CA ILE A 217 6.42 -9.90 20.56
C ILE A 217 7.54 -8.94 20.99
N LEU A 218 7.26 -7.63 21.03
CA LEU A 218 8.25 -6.63 21.41
C LEU A 218 8.70 -6.82 22.87
N LYS A 219 7.75 -7.00 23.79
CA LYS A 219 8.02 -7.26 25.20
C LYS A 219 8.87 -8.53 25.39
N ALA A 220 8.54 -9.61 24.72
CA ALA A 220 9.32 -10.85 24.77
C ALA A 220 10.77 -10.66 24.26
N ARG A 221 10.97 -9.81 23.24
CA ARG A 221 12.31 -9.48 22.73
C ARG A 221 13.12 -8.66 23.74
N GLU A 222 12.50 -7.69 24.41
CA GLU A 222 13.12 -6.89 25.48
C GLU A 222 13.52 -7.77 26.68
N GLU A 223 12.65 -8.70 27.06
CA GLU A 223 12.85 -9.64 28.16
C GLU A 223 13.81 -10.81 27.81
N LYS A 224 14.41 -10.81 26.60
CA LYS A 224 15.30 -11.87 26.06
C LYS A 224 14.70 -13.28 26.09
N GLY A 225 13.39 -13.39 25.98
CA GLY A 225 12.67 -14.66 25.94
C GLY A 225 11.16 -14.46 25.88
N LEU A 226 10.45 -15.39 25.24
CA LEU A 226 9.00 -15.50 25.42
C LEU A 226 8.77 -15.94 26.88
N ASP A 227 8.44 -15.00 27.76
CA ASP A 227 7.71 -15.38 28.96
C ASP A 227 6.49 -16.19 28.47
N LYS A 228 6.46 -17.48 28.84
CA LYS A 228 5.46 -18.46 28.42
C LYS A 228 4.02 -18.05 28.77
N THR A 229 3.85 -16.97 29.53
CA THR A 229 2.55 -16.47 29.97
C THR A 229 1.82 -15.57 28.97
N GLY A 230 2.49 -15.06 27.91
CA GLY A 230 1.80 -14.23 26.89
C GLY A 230 1.09 -13.00 27.45
N ARG A 231 1.62 -12.40 28.53
CA ARG A 231 1.01 -11.26 29.24
C ARG A 231 0.63 -10.13 28.27
N GLY A 232 -0.66 -9.84 28.15
CA GLY A 232 -1.20 -8.78 27.29
C GLY A 232 -1.92 -9.26 26.01
N VAL A 233 -1.92 -10.57 25.74
CA VAL A 233 -2.71 -11.18 24.66
C VAL A 233 -3.86 -11.97 25.29
N THR A 234 -5.10 -11.58 24.99
CA THR A 234 -6.26 -12.33 25.49
C THR A 234 -6.44 -13.64 24.71
N GLU A 235 -7.22 -14.58 25.25
CA GLU A 235 -7.57 -15.79 24.50
C GLU A 235 -8.29 -15.45 23.17
N SER A 236 -9.12 -14.40 23.15
CA SER A 236 -9.76 -13.91 21.93
C SER A 236 -8.73 -13.37 20.92
N ASP A 237 -7.72 -12.63 21.36
CA ASP A 237 -6.63 -12.16 20.50
C ASP A 237 -5.86 -13.35 19.91
N ARG A 238 -5.56 -14.36 20.74
CA ARG A 238 -4.88 -15.59 20.30
C ARG A 238 -5.67 -16.31 19.22
N GLN A 239 -6.97 -16.49 19.40
CA GLN A 239 -7.84 -17.12 18.39
C GLN A 239 -7.87 -16.32 17.09
N GLN A 240 -7.96 -14.99 17.17
CA GLN A 240 -7.93 -14.12 15.99
C GLN A 240 -6.58 -14.19 15.25
N LEU A 241 -5.45 -14.21 15.96
CA LEU A 241 -4.12 -14.31 15.35
C LEU A 241 -3.88 -15.68 14.72
N LEU A 242 -4.36 -16.77 15.35
CA LEU A 242 -4.31 -18.11 14.77
C LEU A 242 -5.19 -18.23 13.53
N SER A 243 -6.40 -17.67 13.58
CA SER A 243 -7.31 -17.61 12.43
C SER A 243 -6.70 -16.81 11.29
N LEU A 244 -6.10 -15.64 11.58
CA LEU A 244 -5.40 -14.83 10.59
C LEU A 244 -4.27 -15.59 9.91
N ARG A 245 -3.42 -16.28 10.68
CA ARG A 245 -2.35 -17.12 10.12
C ARG A 245 -2.91 -18.20 9.20
N ALA A 246 -3.99 -18.89 9.62
CA ALA A 246 -4.64 -19.90 8.79
C ALA A 246 -5.26 -19.32 7.52
N THR A 247 -5.89 -18.15 7.60
CA THR A 247 -6.44 -17.43 6.43
C THR A 247 -5.34 -17.06 5.44
N LEU A 248 -4.24 -16.47 5.92
CA LEU A 248 -3.10 -16.11 5.08
C LEU A 248 -2.46 -17.33 4.41
N GLU A 249 -2.37 -18.46 5.11
CA GLU A 249 -1.91 -19.73 4.56
C GLU A 249 -2.82 -20.22 3.41
N VAL A 250 -4.14 -20.21 3.62
CA VAL A 250 -5.13 -20.57 2.59
C VAL A 250 -5.00 -19.66 1.37
N ILE A 251 -4.85 -18.36 1.59
CA ILE A 251 -4.66 -17.38 0.52
C ILE A 251 -3.37 -17.65 -0.25
N ALA A 252 -2.25 -17.87 0.44
CA ALA A 252 -0.96 -18.15 -0.21
C ALA A 252 -0.98 -19.46 -0.99
N SER A 253 -1.64 -20.50 -0.46
CA SER A 253 -1.86 -21.76 -1.18
C SER A 253 -2.67 -21.55 -2.46
N LYS A 254 -3.84 -20.93 -2.35
CA LYS A 254 -4.69 -20.63 -3.51
C LYS A 254 -3.97 -19.78 -4.54
N ALA A 255 -3.19 -18.79 -4.11
CA ALA A 255 -2.42 -17.95 -5.01
C ALA A 255 -1.36 -18.75 -5.78
N ARG A 256 -0.64 -19.65 -5.10
CA ARG A 256 0.30 -20.57 -5.75
C ARG A 256 -0.40 -21.45 -6.78
N ASP A 257 -1.51 -22.10 -6.40
CA ASP A 257 -2.25 -23.03 -7.28
C ASP A 257 -2.81 -22.30 -8.52
N ASN A 258 -3.15 -21.02 -8.37
CA ASN A 258 -3.67 -20.19 -9.43
C ASN A 258 -2.61 -19.38 -10.22
N ASN A 259 -1.31 -19.56 -9.95
CA ASN A 259 -0.24 -18.80 -10.59
C ASN A 259 -0.41 -17.28 -10.36
N VAL A 260 -0.64 -16.87 -9.12
CA VAL A 260 -0.81 -15.49 -8.67
C VAL A 260 0.28 -15.16 -7.65
N ARG A 261 0.83 -13.94 -7.70
CA ARG A 261 1.69 -13.42 -6.63
C ARG A 261 0.88 -12.59 -5.64
N ILE A 262 1.15 -12.75 -4.35
CA ILE A 262 0.54 -11.95 -3.30
C ILE A 262 1.55 -10.97 -2.72
N VAL A 263 1.17 -9.69 -2.66
CA VAL A 263 1.94 -8.61 -2.05
C VAL A 263 1.35 -8.34 -0.67
N ILE A 264 2.05 -8.75 0.37
CA ILE A 264 1.66 -8.47 1.75
C ILE A 264 2.10 -7.04 2.05
N ASP A 265 1.11 -6.22 2.31
CA ASP A 265 1.21 -4.78 2.32
C ASP A 265 1.72 -4.30 3.67
N ALA A 266 2.68 -3.38 3.68
CA ALA A 266 3.18 -2.81 4.92
C ALA A 266 2.21 -1.73 5.41
N GLU A 267 1.83 -1.84 6.69
CA GLU A 267 0.87 -0.95 7.33
C GLU A 267 1.60 -0.04 8.32
N GLN A 268 0.96 0.44 9.37
CA GLN A 268 1.64 1.21 10.42
C GLN A 268 2.64 0.35 11.21
N SER A 269 3.71 0.96 11.72
CA SER A 269 4.90 0.28 12.25
C SER A 269 4.61 -0.62 13.45
N TRP A 270 3.50 -0.37 14.15
CA TRP A 270 3.08 -1.13 15.31
C TRP A 270 2.36 -2.42 15.00
N TYR A 271 1.98 -2.63 13.73
CA TYR A 271 1.51 -3.92 13.25
C TYR A 271 2.63 -4.77 12.65
N HIS A 272 3.80 -4.17 12.42
CA HIS A 272 4.88 -4.85 11.73
C HIS A 272 5.43 -6.09 12.46
N PRO A 273 5.56 -6.16 13.80
CA PRO A 273 6.11 -7.36 14.43
C PRO A 273 5.36 -8.67 14.07
N VAL A 274 4.03 -8.63 14.00
CA VAL A 274 3.23 -9.78 13.55
C VAL A 274 3.22 -9.89 12.03
N ILE A 275 3.00 -8.80 11.30
CA ILE A 275 2.97 -8.83 9.82
C ILE A 275 4.28 -9.38 9.24
N ASP A 276 5.42 -8.90 9.72
CA ASP A 276 6.75 -9.34 9.31
C ASP A 276 6.94 -10.82 9.63
N SER A 277 6.54 -11.27 10.82
CA SER A 277 6.67 -12.68 11.23
C SER A 277 5.84 -13.62 10.35
N LEU A 278 4.59 -13.26 10.06
CA LEU A 278 3.71 -14.04 9.19
C LEU A 278 4.21 -14.02 7.74
N THR A 279 4.68 -12.85 7.27
CA THR A 279 5.24 -12.71 5.92
C THR A 279 6.51 -13.54 5.77
N ASP A 280 7.40 -13.54 6.75
CA ASP A 280 8.62 -14.36 6.75
C ASP A 280 8.30 -15.85 6.75
N GLU A 281 7.31 -16.28 7.53
CA GLU A 281 6.84 -17.68 7.54
C GLU A 281 6.33 -18.08 6.15
N LEU A 282 5.48 -17.24 5.56
CA LEU A 282 4.95 -17.49 4.23
C LEU A 282 6.04 -17.47 3.17
N MET A 283 7.02 -16.57 3.21
CA MET A 283 8.13 -16.58 2.23
C MET A 283 8.98 -17.85 2.34
N GLN A 284 9.29 -18.30 3.56
CA GLN A 284 10.03 -19.55 3.77
C GLN A 284 9.30 -20.75 3.15
N LYS A 285 7.97 -20.82 3.28
CA LYS A 285 7.15 -21.90 2.73
C LYS A 285 6.83 -21.73 1.24
N TYR A 286 6.56 -20.49 0.82
CA TYR A 286 5.98 -20.18 -0.48
C TYR A 286 6.97 -19.70 -1.54
N ASN A 287 8.21 -19.39 -1.15
CA ASN A 287 9.27 -18.93 -2.04
C ASN A 287 10.49 -19.87 -2.05
N ALA A 288 10.27 -21.19 -2.07
CA ALA A 288 11.35 -22.17 -2.16
C ALA A 288 12.29 -21.92 -3.36
N LEU A 289 13.57 -22.31 -3.24
CA LEU A 289 14.60 -22.05 -4.25
C LEU A 289 14.30 -22.74 -5.60
N ASP A 290 13.69 -23.91 -5.56
CA ASP A 290 13.30 -24.72 -6.72
C ASP A 290 11.88 -24.44 -7.24
N GLY A 291 11.04 -23.77 -6.44
CA GLY A 291 9.64 -23.50 -6.78
C GLY A 291 9.34 -22.08 -7.28
N PRO A 292 8.14 -21.82 -7.83
CA PRO A 292 7.70 -20.47 -8.12
C PRO A 292 7.51 -19.68 -6.82
N ALA A 293 8.13 -18.50 -6.74
CA ALA A 293 7.92 -17.61 -5.60
C ALA A 293 6.54 -16.93 -5.68
N THR A 294 5.79 -16.99 -4.58
CA THR A 294 4.39 -16.52 -4.51
C THR A 294 4.25 -15.27 -3.65
N CYS A 295 4.98 -15.18 -2.54
CA CYS A 295 4.79 -14.16 -1.52
C CYS A 295 5.81 -13.03 -1.67
N ILE A 296 5.32 -11.79 -1.64
CA ILE A 296 6.13 -10.57 -1.75
C ILE A 296 5.91 -9.74 -0.49
N ALA A 297 6.99 -9.46 0.25
CA ALA A 297 6.96 -8.56 1.39
C ALA A 297 6.89 -7.09 0.94
N SER A 298 6.41 -6.18 1.77
CA SER A 298 6.52 -4.74 1.51
C SER A 298 7.43 -4.09 2.55
N PHE A 299 8.43 -3.32 2.12
CA PHE A 299 9.35 -2.61 3.02
C PHE A 299 9.21 -1.09 2.86
N GLN A 300 9.07 -0.40 3.99
CA GLN A 300 8.86 1.05 4.04
C GLN A 300 10.17 1.79 4.38
N ALA A 301 10.80 2.38 3.38
CA ALA A 301 12.09 3.04 3.50
C ALA A 301 12.08 4.33 4.33
N TYR A 302 10.92 4.91 4.59
CA TYR A 302 10.78 6.06 5.46
C TYR A 302 11.00 5.75 6.95
N LEU A 303 11.02 4.47 7.35
CA LEU A 303 11.28 4.06 8.72
C LEU A 303 12.77 3.93 8.96
N ARG A 304 13.21 4.34 10.15
CA ARG A 304 14.61 4.24 10.58
C ARG A 304 15.13 2.81 10.66
N ARG A 305 14.23 1.82 10.82
CA ARG A 305 14.56 0.38 10.80
C ARG A 305 14.90 -0.18 9.42
N TYR A 306 14.59 0.54 8.34
CA TYR A 306 14.59 -0.02 6.99
C TYR A 306 15.96 -0.54 6.53
N PRO A 307 17.08 0.20 6.69
CA PRO A 307 18.39 -0.30 6.27
C PRO A 307 18.76 -1.62 6.97
N GLN A 308 18.53 -1.70 8.28
CA GLN A 308 18.81 -2.90 9.06
C GLN A 308 17.86 -4.05 8.69
N LEU A 309 16.58 -3.76 8.44
CA LEU A 309 15.60 -4.74 7.97
C LEU A 309 16.05 -5.36 6.64
N LEU A 310 16.41 -4.55 5.65
CA LEU A 310 16.84 -5.03 4.34
C LEU A 310 18.06 -5.94 4.47
N ASP A 311 19.08 -5.50 5.20
CA ASP A 311 20.30 -6.27 5.41
C ASP A 311 20.03 -7.60 6.13
N GLN A 312 19.15 -7.60 7.13
CA GLN A 312 18.76 -8.81 7.84
C GLN A 312 17.98 -9.77 6.95
N GLN A 313 17.08 -9.27 6.10
CA GLN A 313 16.29 -10.12 5.22
C GLN A 313 17.15 -10.75 4.14
N ILE A 314 18.10 -10.01 3.56
CA ILE A 314 19.09 -10.55 2.61
C ILE A 314 19.88 -11.69 3.28
N ARG A 315 20.44 -11.48 4.47
CA ARG A 315 21.19 -12.53 5.20
C ARG A 315 20.33 -13.74 5.51
N ARG A 316 19.11 -13.51 6.02
CA ARG A 316 18.19 -14.58 6.41
C ARG A 316 17.79 -15.46 5.22
N THR A 317 17.66 -14.87 4.04
CA THR A 317 17.38 -15.61 2.80
C THR A 317 18.48 -16.61 2.46
N ASP A 318 19.74 -16.26 2.70
CA ASP A 318 20.86 -17.20 2.54
C ASP A 318 20.89 -18.26 3.66
N GLU A 319 20.68 -17.86 4.91
CA GLU A 319 20.67 -18.77 6.07
C GLU A 319 19.55 -19.82 5.99
N LYS A 320 18.38 -19.43 5.48
CA LYS A 320 17.17 -20.28 5.50
C LYS A 320 16.78 -20.86 4.15
N GLY A 321 17.45 -20.49 3.06
CA GLY A 321 17.27 -21.11 1.75
C GLY A 321 15.89 -20.87 1.10
N TYR A 322 15.49 -19.61 0.93
CA TYR A 322 14.31 -19.23 0.14
C TYR A 322 14.64 -18.08 -0.81
N LYS A 323 13.69 -17.63 -1.64
CA LYS A 323 13.81 -16.44 -2.50
C LYS A 323 13.19 -15.23 -1.81
N LEU A 324 13.95 -14.14 -1.71
CA LEU A 324 13.46 -12.88 -1.17
C LEU A 324 12.78 -12.07 -2.27
N LEU A 325 11.46 -11.95 -2.19
CA LEU A 325 10.70 -11.06 -3.04
C LEU A 325 10.16 -9.92 -2.20
N PHE A 326 10.44 -8.68 -2.58
CA PHE A 326 9.90 -7.55 -1.86
C PHE A 326 9.59 -6.34 -2.73
N LYS A 327 8.58 -5.59 -2.32
CA LYS A 327 8.21 -4.29 -2.83
C LYS A 327 8.79 -3.23 -1.90
N GLN A 328 9.67 -2.41 -2.42
CA GLN A 328 10.20 -1.25 -1.70
C GLN A 328 9.33 -0.03 -1.97
N ILE A 329 8.87 0.62 -0.89
CA ILE A 329 8.13 1.88 -0.93
C ILE A 329 8.78 2.88 0.01
N ARG A 330 8.51 4.19 -0.15
CA ARG A 330 8.84 5.16 0.92
C ARG A 330 7.99 4.87 2.15
N GLY A 331 6.68 5.05 2.05
CA GLY A 331 5.72 4.81 3.13
C GLY A 331 4.47 5.69 2.95
N ALA A 332 3.35 5.28 3.53
CA ALA A 332 2.05 5.96 3.38
C ALA A 332 1.48 6.50 4.71
N TYR A 333 2.15 6.27 5.84
CA TYR A 333 1.59 6.49 7.17
C TYR A 333 2.36 7.54 8.01
N MET A 334 3.16 8.39 7.37
CA MET A 334 4.06 9.36 8.05
C MET A 334 3.37 10.21 9.10
N VAL A 335 2.21 10.75 8.74
CA VAL A 335 1.44 11.64 9.61
C VAL A 335 0.95 10.86 10.83
N THR A 336 0.33 9.70 10.62
CA THR A 336 -0.19 8.87 11.71
C THR A 336 0.91 8.32 12.63
N GLU A 337 2.10 8.03 12.10
CA GLU A 337 3.27 7.64 12.91
C GLU A 337 3.73 8.79 13.82
N ALA A 338 3.84 10.00 13.26
CA ALA A 338 4.29 11.19 13.99
C ALA A 338 3.27 11.62 15.05
N GLU A 339 1.97 11.58 14.74
CA GLU A 339 0.89 11.88 15.67
C GLU A 339 0.88 10.91 16.85
N ARG A 340 1.00 9.61 16.56
CA ARG A 340 1.05 8.60 17.61
C ARG A 340 2.27 8.79 18.51
N TRP A 341 3.43 9.06 17.93
CA TRP A 341 4.66 9.30 18.70
C TRP A 341 4.51 10.47 19.68
N LYS A 342 3.90 11.57 19.23
CA LYS A 342 3.59 12.73 20.07
C LYS A 342 2.58 12.39 21.16
N LYS A 343 1.49 11.70 20.81
CA LYS A 343 0.41 11.33 21.74
C LYS A 343 0.90 10.41 22.86
N GLU A 344 1.84 9.52 22.57
CA GLU A 344 2.41 8.60 23.56
C GLU A 344 3.56 9.20 24.36
N GLU A 345 3.86 10.50 24.18
CA GLU A 345 4.90 11.25 24.91
C GLU A 345 6.28 10.56 24.90
N ARG A 346 6.58 9.83 23.82
CA ARG A 346 7.83 9.07 23.68
C ARG A 346 9.01 10.01 23.44
N GLN A 347 10.13 9.73 24.12
CA GLN A 347 11.37 10.48 23.93
C GLN A 347 12.11 10.04 22.66
N GLY A 348 12.78 10.98 21.99
CA GLY A 348 13.59 10.73 20.79
C GLY A 348 12.85 10.98 19.48
N THR A 349 13.48 10.64 18.34
CA THR A 349 13.07 11.08 16.99
C THR A 349 11.95 10.27 16.32
N GLY A 350 11.36 9.26 16.99
CA GLY A 350 10.24 8.47 16.44
C GLY A 350 10.57 7.54 15.28
N PRO A 351 9.70 6.63 14.85
CA PRO A 351 10.08 5.54 13.94
C PRO A 351 10.42 6.00 12.50
N VAL A 352 10.05 7.23 12.14
CA VAL A 352 10.20 7.81 10.79
C VAL A 352 11.45 8.70 10.73
N TRP A 353 12.16 8.70 9.60
CA TRP A 353 13.21 9.69 9.32
C TRP A 353 12.65 11.12 9.38
N ALA A 354 13.42 12.09 9.90
CA ALA A 354 12.91 13.41 10.21
C ALA A 354 12.60 14.23 8.95
N THR A 355 13.49 14.19 7.97
CA THR A 355 13.43 15.01 6.75
C THR A 355 13.09 14.19 5.51
N LYS A 356 12.62 14.87 4.45
CA LYS A 356 12.41 14.26 3.13
C LYS A 356 13.72 13.74 2.55
N ALA A 357 14.81 14.47 2.71
CA ALA A 357 16.15 14.08 2.25
C ALA A 357 16.62 12.76 2.90
N GLU A 358 16.41 12.57 4.20
CA GLU A 358 16.76 11.31 4.87
C GLU A 358 15.88 10.14 4.41
N LYS A 359 14.58 10.37 4.18
CA LYS A 359 13.67 9.35 3.62
C LYS A 359 14.11 8.93 2.23
N ASP A 360 14.52 9.89 1.41
CA ASP A 360 15.05 9.66 0.06
C ASP A 360 16.38 8.92 0.11
N ALA A 361 17.29 9.30 0.99
CA ALA A 361 18.57 8.61 1.19
C ALA A 361 18.35 7.15 1.62
N SER A 362 17.43 6.91 2.56
CA SER A 362 17.05 5.56 2.99
C SER A 362 16.43 4.72 1.85
N PHE A 363 15.58 5.33 1.00
CA PHE A 363 15.04 4.65 -0.18
C PHE A 363 16.15 4.32 -1.19
N ASN A 364 17.04 5.28 -1.47
CA ASN A 364 18.13 5.12 -2.42
C ASN A 364 19.16 4.09 -1.94
N TYR A 365 19.45 4.04 -0.64
CA TYR A 365 20.21 2.94 -0.02
C TYR A 365 19.62 1.58 -0.38
N GLY A 366 18.29 1.45 -0.30
CA GLY A 366 17.59 0.23 -0.69
C GLY A 366 17.81 -0.19 -2.13
N ILE A 367 17.78 0.78 -3.06
CA ILE A 367 18.06 0.55 -4.48
C ILE A 367 19.51 0.06 -4.66
N GLU A 368 20.47 0.82 -4.14
CA GLU A 368 21.90 0.53 -4.27
C GLU A 368 22.24 -0.84 -3.70
N LYS A 369 21.87 -1.09 -2.45
CA LYS A 369 22.14 -2.33 -1.74
C LYS A 369 21.56 -3.53 -2.46
N THR A 370 20.32 -3.43 -2.91
CA THR A 370 19.62 -4.56 -3.55
C THR A 370 20.22 -4.85 -4.92
N LEU A 371 20.38 -3.83 -5.78
CA LEU A 371 20.91 -4.02 -7.13
C LEU A 371 22.37 -4.50 -7.10
N SER A 372 23.20 -3.99 -6.19
CA SER A 372 24.58 -4.48 -6.04
C SER A 372 24.61 -5.95 -5.61
N THR A 373 23.70 -6.35 -4.71
CA THR A 373 23.61 -7.72 -4.20
C THR A 373 23.11 -8.67 -5.28
N VAL A 374 22.06 -8.30 -6.02
CA VAL A 374 21.56 -9.07 -7.18
C VAL A 374 22.67 -9.25 -8.20
N ALA A 375 23.35 -8.17 -8.56
CA ALA A 375 24.44 -8.22 -9.54
C ALA A 375 25.61 -9.12 -9.09
N ALA A 376 25.94 -9.13 -7.79
CA ALA A 376 26.93 -10.04 -7.24
C ALA A 376 26.49 -11.50 -7.35
N GLN A 377 25.25 -11.82 -6.94
CA GLN A 377 24.71 -13.18 -7.03
C GLN A 377 24.65 -13.70 -8.47
N VAL A 378 24.24 -12.85 -9.42
CA VAL A 378 24.19 -13.21 -10.84
C VAL A 378 25.59 -13.46 -11.39
N ARG A 379 26.59 -12.64 -11.04
CA ARG A 379 27.98 -12.88 -11.49
C ARG A 379 28.57 -14.17 -10.92
N GLU A 380 28.23 -14.50 -9.68
CA GLU A 380 28.78 -15.68 -8.99
C GLU A 380 28.07 -16.98 -9.39
N THR A 381 26.76 -16.95 -9.53
CA THR A 381 25.93 -18.17 -9.66
C THR A 381 25.11 -18.25 -10.94
N GLY A 382 25.12 -17.19 -11.77
CA GLY A 382 24.26 -17.06 -12.95
C GLY A 382 22.82 -16.63 -12.64
N HIS A 383 22.42 -16.59 -11.36
CA HIS A 383 21.03 -16.34 -10.94
C HIS A 383 21.01 -15.48 -9.67
N SER A 384 19.85 -14.89 -9.33
CA SER A 384 19.66 -14.22 -8.04
C SER A 384 18.51 -14.83 -7.26
N LYS A 385 18.67 -14.92 -5.94
CA LYS A 385 17.59 -15.30 -5.00
C LYS A 385 16.70 -14.11 -4.64
N ILE A 386 17.03 -12.91 -5.11
CA ILE A 386 16.36 -11.66 -4.75
C ILE A 386 15.64 -11.11 -5.98
N SER A 387 14.38 -10.71 -5.80
CA SER A 387 13.63 -9.95 -6.79
C SER A 387 12.90 -8.81 -6.10
N VAL A 388 12.93 -7.63 -6.72
CA VAL A 388 12.49 -6.39 -6.08
C VAL A 388 11.61 -5.56 -7.01
N VAL A 389 10.60 -4.92 -6.44
CA VAL A 389 9.85 -3.84 -7.09
C VAL A 389 10.10 -2.53 -6.35
N PHE A 390 10.82 -1.60 -6.97
CA PHE A 390 10.98 -0.25 -6.45
C PHE A 390 9.77 0.61 -6.84
N SER A 391 8.83 0.85 -5.91
CA SER A 391 7.65 1.67 -6.19
C SER A 391 7.88 3.12 -5.77
N THR A 392 8.09 3.98 -6.76
CA THR A 392 8.35 5.40 -6.56
C THR A 392 7.90 6.20 -7.79
N HIS A 393 7.48 7.45 -7.57
CA HIS A 393 7.24 8.44 -8.62
C HIS A 393 8.32 9.54 -8.62
N ASN A 394 9.36 9.38 -7.80
CA ASN A 394 10.47 10.33 -7.72
C ASN A 394 11.50 9.98 -8.81
N SER A 395 11.66 10.86 -9.79
CA SER A 395 12.53 10.66 -10.96
C SER A 395 14.00 10.47 -10.59
N ILE A 396 14.50 11.17 -9.56
CA ILE A 396 15.89 11.03 -9.09
C ILE A 396 16.17 9.58 -8.65
N SER A 397 15.28 8.97 -7.86
CA SER A 397 15.39 7.57 -7.45
C SER A 397 15.23 6.60 -8.63
N ILE A 398 14.35 6.92 -9.58
CA ILE A 398 14.16 6.11 -10.81
C ILE A 398 15.45 6.11 -11.64
N ASP A 399 16.01 7.29 -11.91
CA ASP A 399 17.24 7.46 -12.67
C ASP A 399 18.43 6.78 -11.99
N LEU A 400 18.51 6.83 -10.65
CA LEU A 400 19.50 6.07 -9.89
C LEU A 400 19.38 4.56 -10.18
N GLY A 401 18.17 4.01 -10.09
CA GLY A 401 17.91 2.61 -10.41
C GLY A 401 18.31 2.23 -11.83
N ILE A 402 17.93 3.05 -12.83
CA ILE A 402 18.29 2.84 -14.24
C ILE A 402 19.82 2.87 -14.43
N LYS A 403 20.51 3.84 -13.81
CA LYS A 403 21.98 3.95 -13.88
C LYS A 403 22.66 2.73 -13.29
N LEU A 404 22.18 2.23 -12.16
CA LEU A 404 22.72 1.05 -11.50
C LEU A 404 22.47 -0.23 -12.28
N LEU A 405 21.29 -0.39 -12.88
CA LEU A 405 21.01 -1.49 -13.80
C LEU A 405 22.02 -1.47 -14.96
N LYS A 406 22.09 -0.36 -15.72
CA LYS A 406 23.07 -0.21 -16.82
C LYS A 406 24.52 -0.47 -16.40
N LYS A 407 24.89 -0.08 -15.18
CA LYS A 407 26.23 -0.31 -14.63
C LYS A 407 26.51 -1.79 -14.36
N HIS A 408 25.49 -2.55 -13.97
CA HIS A 408 25.63 -3.93 -13.54
C HIS A 408 25.38 -4.96 -14.65
N GLY A 409 24.73 -4.57 -15.75
CA GLY A 409 24.38 -5.42 -16.88
C GLY A 409 22.87 -5.58 -17.00
#